data_AF-A0A2N2YP74-F1
#
_entry.id   AF-A0A2N2YP74-F1
#
_cell.length_a   1.000
_cell.length_b   1.000
_cell.length_c   1.000
_cell.angle_alpha   90.00
_cell.angle_beta   90.00
_cell.angle_gamma   90.00
#
_symmetry.space_group_name_H-M   'P 1'
#
loop_
_entity.id
_entity.type
_entity.pdbx_description
1 polymer ?
#
loop_
_entity_poly.entity_id
_entity_poly.type
_entity_poly.pdbx_seq_one_letter_code
_entity_poly.pdbx_strand_id
1 'polypeptide(L)'
;MKKKSPIFISTVCILSVCIMCFSCKKEEMHHPVDNLIASNPDRALPYTHTDWMQGMPDMTQLAKITMPGTHDCAADNHSGGIPDGSHWDVCCQDFRFSNQLLMGVRWFDVRYDDVDKRLHHGGFVLSRSLQDFINDAISFLSDHPSETIIFMIKKEYGGSSDGTFSNKVWDILNEYDQNHFYLSDIQPYLWQVRGKIVIATHDNTNPNHLTLGMSFSWPDNTTLHYDTYSNYRYYVQDHYSINWVSYDTKCNNVTDLMNTSYNYPDYGRFDLNFTSAERDGRATSIRTVADNINGNIYSFLLNNIGWRHCGVIMLNYAGGADDGSCCQDLLSMVIQHNDFQSVKIGSQVWMGYDLNVTTYRNGDNIPKVQDAAEWSNLTTGAYCEDEYGKHYNWYAVNDSRGLAPSGWRIPTEADWDYLVDTAGGASIAGQNLKISGSVNWWTAIGKNYTLFTAYPTGFRASNGTFGHYGEMGNWWTATEYNADDAVLFQLYHNANWAKKFNDSKKLGLTVRCINE
;
A
#
# COMPACT_ATOMS: atom_id res chain seq x y z
N MET A 1 -31.32 -87.10 25.93
CA MET A 1 -31.23 -86.19 24.76
C MET A 1 -31.01 -84.79 25.33
N LYS A 2 -29.82 -84.16 25.16
CA LYS A 2 -29.48 -83.26 24.02
C LYS A 2 -30.52 -82.13 23.92
N LYS A 3 -30.23 -80.83 24.04
CA LYS A 3 -29.00 -80.03 23.91
C LYS A 3 -29.18 -78.73 24.73
N LYS A 4 -28.12 -78.28 25.41
CA LYS A 4 -27.93 -76.87 25.76
C LYS A 4 -27.46 -76.13 24.50
N SER A 5 -28.08 -75.00 24.18
CA SER A 5 -27.63 -74.06 23.14
C SER A 5 -27.17 -72.77 23.83
N PRO A 6 -26.04 -72.17 23.44
CA PRO A 6 -25.51 -70.99 24.10
C PRO A 6 -26.20 -69.73 23.57
N ILE A 7 -26.51 -68.80 24.46
CA ILE A 7 -26.88 -67.43 24.11
C ILE A 7 -25.57 -66.70 23.79
N PHE A 8 -25.38 -66.36 22.52
CA PHE A 8 -24.36 -65.39 22.10
C PHE A 8 -24.88 -63.99 22.47
N ILE A 9 -24.28 -63.38 23.49
CA ILE A 9 -24.38 -61.94 23.70
C ILE A 9 -23.32 -61.33 22.78
N SER A 10 -23.71 -60.77 21.63
CA SER A 10 -22.80 -59.90 20.89
C SER A 10 -22.75 -58.58 21.64
N THR A 11 -21.67 -58.36 22.38
CA THR A 11 -21.29 -57.03 22.86
C THR A 11 -21.03 -56.17 21.64
N VAL A 12 -22.04 -55.44 21.18
CA VAL A 12 -21.84 -54.29 20.30
C VAL A 12 -21.24 -53.22 21.20
N CYS A 13 -19.91 -53.17 21.25
CA CYS A 13 -19.22 -51.96 21.69
C CYS A 13 -19.58 -50.87 20.68
N ILE A 14 -20.61 -50.09 21.02
CA ILE A 14 -20.78 -48.76 20.44
C ILE A 14 -19.61 -47.95 20.98
N LEU A 15 -18.48 -48.00 20.28
CA LEU A 15 -17.48 -46.95 20.38
C LEU A 15 -18.17 -45.71 19.82
N SER A 16 -18.81 -44.95 20.72
CA SER A 16 -19.11 -43.55 20.48
C SER A 16 -17.77 -42.84 20.36
N VAL A 17 -17.15 -42.92 19.18
CA VAL A 17 -16.14 -41.96 18.79
C VAL A 17 -16.90 -40.65 18.66
N CYS A 18 -16.94 -39.89 19.76
CA CYS A 18 -17.16 -38.46 19.69
C CYS A 18 -16.01 -37.91 18.86
N ILE A 19 -16.20 -37.89 17.54
CA ILE A 19 -15.48 -36.97 16.66
C ILE A 19 -15.98 -35.60 17.10
N MET A 20 -15.28 -34.99 18.06
CA MET A 20 -15.41 -33.57 18.33
C MET A 20 -14.87 -32.88 17.08
N CYS A 21 -15.77 -32.55 16.16
CA CYS A 21 -15.50 -31.63 15.09
C CYS A 21 -15.28 -30.25 15.73
N PHE A 22 -14.05 -29.91 16.10
CA PHE A 22 -13.66 -28.55 16.41
C PHE A 22 -13.55 -27.74 15.11
N SER A 23 -14.72 -27.50 14.51
CA SER A 23 -14.93 -26.41 13.56
C SER A 23 -14.60 -25.11 14.28
N CYS A 24 -13.83 -24.21 13.65
CA CYS A 24 -13.68 -22.82 14.09
C CYS A 24 -15.00 -22.06 13.84
N LYS A 25 -16.13 -22.57 14.33
CA LYS A 25 -17.20 -21.67 14.72
C LYS A 25 -16.65 -20.87 15.89
N LYS A 26 -16.91 -19.56 15.92
CA LYS A 26 -16.85 -18.75 17.15
C LYS A 26 -17.47 -19.56 18.29
N GLU A 27 -16.67 -20.30 19.05
CA GLU A 27 -17.12 -20.80 20.34
C GLU A 27 -17.18 -19.55 21.22
N GLU A 28 -18.37 -19.27 21.72
CA GLU A 28 -18.71 -18.13 22.58
C GLU A 28 -18.09 -18.28 23.99
N MET A 29 -16.80 -18.60 24.07
CA MET A 29 -16.07 -18.70 25.31
C MET A 29 -15.13 -17.49 25.41
N HIS A 30 -15.50 -16.54 26.26
CA HIS A 30 -14.65 -15.41 26.61
C HIS A 30 -13.47 -15.93 27.44
N HIS A 31 -12.25 -15.66 27.01
CA HIS A 31 -11.01 -16.09 27.68
C HIS A 31 -10.24 -14.90 28.24
N PRO A 32 -10.65 -14.33 29.39
CA PRO A 32 -9.87 -13.34 30.09
C PRO A 32 -8.71 -14.04 30.80
N VAL A 33 -7.52 -13.45 30.75
CA VAL A 33 -6.31 -14.06 31.32
C VAL A 33 -5.36 -13.05 31.96
N ASP A 34 -4.78 -13.47 33.08
CA ASP A 34 -3.66 -12.77 33.73
C ASP A 34 -2.37 -13.02 32.91
N ASN A 35 -1.40 -12.10 32.97
CA ASN A 35 -0.14 -12.14 32.22
C ASN A 35 -0.30 -12.09 30.69
N LEU A 36 -1.04 -11.09 30.20
CA LEU A 36 -1.27 -10.83 28.77
C LEU A 36 -0.01 -10.54 27.94
N ILE A 37 1.16 -10.37 28.56
CA ILE A 37 2.43 -10.13 27.89
C ILE A 37 3.30 -11.37 28.02
N ALA A 38 3.58 -12.04 26.90
CA ALA A 38 4.57 -13.10 26.84
C ALA A 38 5.99 -12.50 26.83
N SER A 39 6.92 -13.09 27.58
CA SER A 39 8.34 -12.68 27.57
C SER A 39 9.11 -13.26 26.38
N ASN A 40 8.51 -13.26 25.19
CA ASN A 40 9.14 -13.74 23.97
C ASN A 40 9.75 -12.54 23.24
N PRO A 41 11.09 -12.37 23.23
CA PRO A 41 11.68 -11.31 22.42
C PRO A 41 11.44 -11.63 20.95
N ASP A 42 11.20 -10.59 20.15
CA ASP A 42 11.30 -10.73 18.70
C ASP A 42 12.69 -11.25 18.33
N ARG A 43 12.74 -12.11 17.31
CA ARG A 43 13.99 -12.38 16.60
C ARG A 43 14.48 -11.11 15.88
N ALA A 44 15.71 -11.15 15.38
CA ALA A 44 16.22 -10.07 14.54
C ALA A 44 15.32 -9.87 13.31
N LEU A 45 15.06 -8.62 12.94
CA LEU A 45 14.29 -8.29 11.75
C LEU A 45 14.99 -8.86 10.50
N PRO A 46 14.26 -9.50 9.57
CA PRO A 46 14.85 -10.00 8.33
C PRO A 46 15.31 -8.86 7.42
N TYR A 47 14.65 -7.70 7.50
CA TYR A 47 14.92 -6.48 6.75
C TYR A 47 14.19 -5.29 7.38
N THR A 48 14.49 -4.09 6.89
CA THR A 48 13.82 -2.84 7.27
C THR A 48 13.42 -2.06 6.01
N HIS A 49 12.14 -1.69 5.92
CA HIS A 49 11.58 -0.83 4.87
C HIS A 49 10.80 0.29 5.54
N THR A 50 11.49 1.17 6.25
CA THR A 50 10.85 2.21 7.07
C THR A 50 10.28 3.36 6.26
N ASP A 51 10.84 3.65 5.08
CA ASP A 51 10.51 4.86 4.29
C ASP A 51 10.18 4.52 2.83
N TRP A 52 9.58 3.36 2.57
CA TRP A 52 9.40 2.86 1.20
C TRP A 52 8.36 3.68 0.39
N MET A 53 7.47 4.43 1.06
CA MET A 53 6.55 5.35 0.38
C MET A 53 7.21 6.70 0.04
N GLN A 54 8.41 7.01 0.54
CA GLN A 54 9.11 8.28 0.30
C GLN A 54 9.31 8.58 -1.19
N GLY A 55 9.64 7.56 -1.99
CA GLY A 55 9.87 7.70 -3.42
C GLY A 55 8.60 7.77 -4.26
N MET A 56 7.40 7.68 -3.66
CA MET A 56 6.15 7.71 -4.41
C MET A 56 5.70 9.14 -4.72
N PRO A 57 5.12 9.39 -5.91
CA PRO A 57 4.49 10.68 -6.18
C PRO A 57 3.37 10.98 -5.18
N ASP A 58 3.32 12.22 -4.72
CA ASP A 58 2.29 12.74 -3.80
C ASP A 58 0.86 12.61 -4.34
N MET A 59 0.70 12.67 -5.66
CA MET A 59 -0.55 12.46 -6.38
C MET A 59 -0.92 10.98 -6.59
N THR A 60 -0.20 10.05 -5.95
CA THR A 60 -0.58 8.63 -5.95
C THR A 60 -1.82 8.43 -5.09
N GLN A 61 -2.91 7.97 -5.70
CA GLN A 61 -4.11 7.56 -4.96
C GLN A 61 -3.80 6.35 -4.07
N LEU A 62 -4.27 6.35 -2.82
CA LEU A 62 -3.93 5.29 -1.86
C LEU A 62 -4.30 3.89 -2.37
N ALA A 63 -5.46 3.76 -3.04
CA ALA A 63 -5.90 2.48 -3.62
C ALA A 63 -5.02 1.98 -4.77
N LYS A 64 -4.16 2.81 -5.36
CA LYS A 64 -3.21 2.39 -6.42
C LYS A 64 -2.03 1.62 -5.84
N ILE A 65 -1.70 1.80 -4.57
CA ILE A 65 -0.52 1.22 -3.94
C ILE A 65 -0.76 -0.29 -3.73
N THR A 66 0.19 -1.10 -4.17
CA THR A 66 0.28 -2.53 -3.83
C THR A 66 0.71 -2.66 -2.37
N MET A 67 -0.25 -2.65 -1.45
CA MET A 67 0.08 -2.39 -0.05
C MET A 67 0.34 -3.68 0.75
N PRO A 68 1.46 -3.81 1.47
CA PRO A 68 1.63 -4.87 2.45
C PRO A 68 0.75 -4.61 3.66
N GLY A 69 -0.09 -5.59 4.00
CA GLY A 69 -0.93 -5.56 5.18
C GLY A 69 -0.80 -6.80 6.06
N THR A 70 -1.28 -6.72 7.30
CA THR A 70 -1.30 -7.84 8.25
C THR A 70 -2.71 -8.13 8.74
N HIS A 71 -3.12 -9.39 8.59
CA HIS A 71 -4.36 -9.94 9.16
C HIS A 71 -4.19 -10.15 10.67
N ASP A 72 -5.23 -9.86 11.45
CA ASP A 72 -5.23 -9.94 12.92
C ASP A 72 -3.90 -9.46 13.52
N CYS A 73 -3.51 -8.25 13.16
CA CYS A 73 -2.12 -7.78 13.29
C CYS A 73 -1.57 -7.77 14.73
N ALA A 74 -2.46 -7.75 15.72
CA ALA A 74 -2.13 -7.78 17.15
C ALA A 74 -2.06 -9.20 17.75
N ALA A 75 -2.52 -10.22 17.01
CA ALA A 75 -2.42 -11.61 17.42
C ALA A 75 -0.98 -12.11 17.17
N ASP A 76 -0.04 -11.48 17.86
CA ASP A 76 1.40 -11.70 17.75
C ASP A 76 1.93 -12.67 18.83
N ASN A 77 3.19 -13.10 18.67
CA ASN A 77 3.87 -14.02 19.59
C ASN A 77 4.19 -13.41 20.97
N HIS A 78 3.80 -12.15 21.20
CA HIS A 78 3.93 -11.43 22.46
C HIS A 78 2.63 -11.45 23.27
N SER A 79 1.54 -11.96 22.71
CA SER A 79 0.28 -12.18 23.41
C SER A 79 0.37 -13.36 24.36
N GLY A 80 0.52 -13.05 25.65
CA GLY A 80 0.55 -14.01 26.75
C GLY A 80 -0.85 -14.40 27.23
N GLY A 81 -0.91 -15.32 28.19
CA GLY A 81 -2.18 -15.79 28.77
C GLY A 81 -2.99 -16.70 27.85
N ILE A 82 -2.60 -16.91 26.59
CA ILE A 82 -3.28 -17.87 25.72
C ILE A 82 -3.02 -19.29 26.28
N PRO A 83 -4.06 -20.12 26.53
CA PRO A 83 -3.87 -21.46 27.09
C PRO A 83 -2.83 -22.29 26.32
N ASP A 84 -2.01 -23.04 27.05
CA ASP A 84 -1.00 -23.92 26.48
C ASP A 84 -1.64 -24.87 25.44
N GLY A 85 -1.12 -24.84 24.22
CA GLY A 85 -1.64 -25.62 23.10
C GLY A 85 -2.72 -24.91 22.27
N SER A 86 -3.12 -23.68 22.58
CA SER A 86 -3.97 -22.82 21.72
C SER A 86 -3.21 -21.67 21.07
N HIS A 87 -1.96 -21.42 21.47
CA HIS A 87 -1.16 -20.31 20.91
C HIS A 87 -0.99 -20.40 19.39
N TRP A 88 -0.82 -21.61 18.84
CA TRP A 88 -0.69 -21.82 17.38
C TRP A 88 -2.02 -21.68 16.60
N ASP A 89 -3.15 -21.64 17.31
CA ASP A 89 -4.50 -21.41 16.76
C ASP A 89 -4.90 -19.93 16.79
N VAL A 90 -4.15 -19.08 17.49
CA VAL A 90 -4.48 -17.65 17.66
C VAL A 90 -3.42 -16.76 17.00
N CYS A 91 -2.15 -17.14 17.12
CA CYS A 91 -1.03 -16.37 16.61
C CYS A 91 -1.07 -16.27 15.08
N CYS A 92 -1.28 -15.05 14.57
CA CYS A 92 -1.31 -14.71 13.16
C CYS A 92 -0.04 -13.99 12.71
N GLN A 93 0.71 -13.40 13.65
CA GLN A 93 1.98 -12.71 13.40
C GLN A 93 3.05 -13.21 14.37
N ASP A 94 4.31 -13.22 13.96
CA ASP A 94 5.40 -13.48 14.93
C ASP A 94 5.97 -12.19 15.50
N PHE A 95 6.03 -11.14 14.69
CA PHE A 95 6.56 -9.84 15.10
C PHE A 95 5.48 -8.95 15.72
N ARG A 96 5.83 -8.23 16.79
CA ARG A 96 4.95 -7.18 17.35
C ARG A 96 4.70 -6.06 16.35
N PHE A 97 3.61 -5.32 16.56
CA PHE A 97 3.19 -4.18 15.73
C PHE A 97 4.33 -3.21 15.34
N SER A 98 5.12 -2.74 16.32
CA SER A 98 6.23 -1.81 16.05
C SER A 98 7.26 -2.38 15.07
N ASN A 99 7.51 -3.69 15.13
CA ASN A 99 8.43 -4.37 14.23
C ASN A 99 7.80 -4.66 12.84
N GLN A 100 6.48 -4.88 12.78
CA GLN A 100 5.75 -4.93 11.51
C GLN A 100 5.86 -3.59 10.75
N LEU A 101 5.78 -2.45 11.46
CA LEU A 101 6.00 -1.12 10.87
C LEU A 101 7.41 -0.98 10.29
N LEU A 102 8.45 -1.37 11.05
CA LEU A 102 9.84 -1.31 10.61
C LEU A 102 10.10 -2.20 9.38
N MET A 103 9.43 -3.35 9.28
CA MET A 103 9.51 -4.23 8.12
C MET A 103 8.82 -3.67 6.89
N GLY A 104 7.89 -2.71 7.05
CA GLY A 104 7.24 -2.01 5.95
C GLY A 104 5.74 -2.24 5.82
N VAL A 105 5.09 -2.92 6.76
CA VAL A 105 3.61 -3.05 6.77
C VAL A 105 2.97 -1.67 6.92
N ARG A 106 1.92 -1.40 6.16
CA ARG A 106 1.16 -0.13 6.23
C ARG A 106 -0.35 -0.31 6.36
N TRP A 107 -0.89 -1.51 6.11
CA TRP A 107 -2.32 -1.80 6.33
C TRP A 107 -2.52 -2.81 7.46
N PHE A 108 -3.23 -2.43 8.51
CA PHE A 108 -3.39 -3.26 9.70
C PHE A 108 -4.86 -3.60 9.93
N ASP A 109 -5.17 -4.90 9.99
CA ASP A 109 -6.46 -5.41 10.43
C ASP A 109 -6.52 -5.43 11.97
N VAL A 110 -7.19 -4.42 12.54
CA VAL A 110 -7.23 -4.16 13.97
C VAL A 110 -8.55 -4.64 14.53
N ARG A 111 -8.51 -5.76 15.26
CA ARG A 111 -9.67 -6.36 15.91
C ARG A 111 -9.80 -5.86 17.35
N TYR A 112 -10.83 -5.07 17.62
CA TYR A 112 -11.03 -4.38 18.89
C TYR A 112 -12.30 -4.86 19.61
N ASP A 113 -12.23 -4.96 20.92
CA ASP A 113 -13.34 -5.22 21.82
C ASP A 113 -13.54 -4.04 22.78
N ASP A 114 -14.74 -3.45 22.80
CA ASP A 114 -15.04 -2.26 23.60
C ASP A 114 -15.41 -2.55 25.05
N VAL A 115 -15.59 -3.83 25.43
CA VAL A 115 -15.82 -4.26 26.81
C VAL A 115 -14.49 -4.35 27.55
N ASP A 116 -13.56 -5.14 27.00
CA ASP A 116 -12.23 -5.31 27.56
C ASP A 116 -11.33 -4.10 27.26
N LYS A 117 -11.71 -3.28 26.26
CA LYS A 117 -10.95 -2.13 25.74
C LYS A 117 -9.57 -2.55 25.25
N ARG A 118 -9.51 -3.69 24.58
CA ARG A 118 -8.27 -4.32 24.13
C ARG A 118 -8.42 -4.89 22.74
N LEU A 119 -7.29 -5.26 22.15
CA LEU A 119 -7.28 -5.98 20.89
C LEU A 119 -7.53 -7.47 21.14
N HIS A 120 -8.23 -8.10 20.20
CA HIS A 120 -8.78 -9.46 20.34
C HIS A 120 -8.53 -10.31 19.10
N HIS A 121 -8.61 -11.63 19.27
CA HIS A 121 -8.78 -12.58 18.18
C HIS A 121 -9.88 -13.56 18.61
N GLY A 122 -11.07 -13.46 18.02
CA GLY A 122 -12.24 -14.15 18.57
C GLY A 122 -12.45 -13.84 20.06
N GLY A 123 -12.67 -14.87 20.88
CA GLY A 123 -12.87 -14.74 22.33
C GLY A 123 -11.60 -14.48 23.15
N PHE A 124 -10.42 -14.39 22.52
CA PHE A 124 -9.13 -14.22 23.20
C PHE A 124 -8.74 -12.74 23.33
N VAL A 125 -8.42 -12.32 24.55
CA VAL A 125 -7.85 -11.00 24.86
C VAL A 125 -6.36 -11.00 24.53
N LEU A 126 -5.87 -10.00 23.80
CA LEU A 126 -4.46 -9.90 23.38
C LEU A 126 -3.64 -8.92 24.24
N SER A 127 -2.32 -8.83 23.98
CA SER A 127 -1.36 -8.05 24.79
C SER A 127 -1.46 -6.53 24.67
N ARG A 128 -2.15 -6.00 23.65
CA ARG A 128 -2.17 -4.56 23.35
C ARG A 128 -3.58 -3.98 23.33
N SER A 129 -3.67 -2.68 23.63
CA SER A 129 -4.87 -1.86 23.43
C SER A 129 -4.81 -1.10 22.09
N LEU A 130 -5.93 -0.50 21.69
CA LEU A 130 -5.98 0.39 20.52
C LEU A 130 -5.09 1.64 20.73
N GLN A 131 -5.08 2.20 21.95
CA GLN A 131 -4.21 3.33 22.31
C GLN A 131 -2.73 3.00 22.13
N ASP A 132 -2.31 1.79 22.51
CA ASP A 132 -0.92 1.36 22.33
C ASP A 132 -0.53 1.32 20.85
N PHE A 133 -1.45 0.92 19.96
CA PHE A 133 -1.24 0.92 18.51
C PHE A 133 -1.18 2.34 17.94
N ILE A 134 -2.09 3.21 18.38
CA ILE A 134 -2.11 4.64 17.97
C ILE A 134 -0.80 5.32 18.38
N ASN A 135 -0.34 5.10 19.62
CA ASN A 135 0.90 5.70 20.13
C ASN A 135 2.13 5.26 19.32
N ASP A 136 2.26 3.95 19.06
CA ASP A 136 3.36 3.41 18.26
C ASP A 136 3.31 3.93 16.81
N ALA A 137 2.11 4.03 16.21
CA ALA A 137 1.91 4.57 14.87
C ALA A 137 2.26 6.06 14.77
N ILE A 138 1.84 6.88 15.75
CA ILE A 138 2.20 8.31 15.82
C ILE A 138 3.72 8.46 15.97
N SER A 139 4.36 7.66 16.83
CA SER A 139 5.82 7.69 16.99
C SER A 139 6.52 7.34 15.67
N PHE A 140 6.09 6.27 15.02
CA PHE A 140 6.64 5.86 13.73
C PHE A 140 6.47 6.93 12.65
N LEU A 141 5.28 7.52 12.52
CA LEU A 141 5.00 8.57 11.53
C LEU A 141 5.72 9.89 11.83
N SER A 142 6.07 10.14 13.08
CA SER A 142 6.94 11.27 13.46
C SER A 142 8.37 11.07 12.97
N ASP A 143 8.89 9.83 13.06
CA ASP A 143 10.24 9.48 12.59
C ASP A 143 10.30 9.27 11.07
N HIS A 144 9.18 8.86 10.47
CA HIS A 144 9.03 8.52 9.06
C HIS A 144 7.86 9.29 8.40
N PRO A 145 7.94 10.63 8.29
CA PRO A 145 6.82 11.49 7.88
C PRO A 145 6.42 11.31 6.41
N SER A 146 7.21 10.58 5.61
CA SER A 146 6.81 10.22 4.25
C SER A 146 5.75 9.12 4.20
N GLU A 147 5.56 8.36 5.27
CA GLU A 147 4.70 7.19 5.28
C GLU A 147 3.27 7.54 5.69
N THR A 148 2.34 6.61 5.47
CA THR A 148 0.99 6.65 6.03
C THR A 148 0.61 5.27 6.54
N ILE A 149 -0.17 5.19 7.62
CA ILE A 149 -0.63 3.92 8.20
C ILE A 149 -2.13 3.83 8.05
N ILE A 150 -2.66 2.67 7.66
CA ILE A 150 -4.09 2.40 7.59
C ILE A 150 -4.45 1.46 8.73
N PHE A 151 -5.34 1.91 9.61
CA PHE A 151 -5.99 1.06 10.61
C PHE A 151 -7.39 0.72 10.14
N MET A 152 -7.60 -0.53 9.73
CA MET A 152 -8.93 -1.07 9.47
C MET A 152 -9.44 -1.68 10.76
N ILE A 153 -10.30 -0.94 11.46
CA ILE A 153 -10.81 -1.31 12.78
C ILE A 153 -12.11 -2.09 12.63
N LYS A 154 -12.16 -3.27 13.23
CA LYS A 154 -13.34 -4.14 13.24
C LYS A 154 -13.66 -4.54 14.67
N LYS A 155 -14.95 -4.55 15.00
CA LYS A 155 -15.46 -5.16 16.23
C LYS A 155 -15.27 -6.68 16.18
N GLU A 156 -14.69 -7.25 17.23
CA GLU A 156 -14.34 -8.67 17.22
C GLU A 156 -15.32 -9.58 17.95
N TYR A 157 -15.54 -9.34 19.25
CA TYR A 157 -16.24 -10.27 20.12
C TYR A 157 -17.50 -9.67 20.76
N GLY A 158 -17.35 -8.90 21.84
CA GLY A 158 -18.45 -8.45 22.70
C GLY A 158 -18.78 -6.96 22.59
N GLY A 159 -19.74 -6.54 23.42
CA GLY A 159 -20.01 -5.13 23.71
C GLY A 159 -21.14 -4.46 22.94
N SER A 160 -20.90 -3.20 22.57
CA SER A 160 -21.85 -2.28 21.93
C SER A 160 -22.50 -2.90 20.69
N SER A 161 -23.76 -2.57 20.37
CA SER A 161 -24.29 -2.91 19.04
C SER A 161 -23.42 -2.28 17.95
N ASP A 162 -23.40 -2.85 16.75
CA ASP A 162 -22.53 -2.41 15.64
C ASP A 162 -22.65 -0.88 15.42
N GLY A 163 -23.89 -0.35 15.43
CA GLY A 163 -24.12 1.09 15.33
C GLY A 163 -23.59 1.96 16.50
N THR A 164 -23.26 1.39 17.66
CA THR A 164 -22.66 2.13 18.79
C THR A 164 -21.16 1.90 18.95
N PHE A 165 -20.59 0.91 18.27
CA PHE A 165 -19.15 0.61 18.29
C PHE A 165 -18.31 1.75 17.71
N SER A 166 -18.76 2.36 16.62
CA SER A 166 -18.08 3.53 16.00
C SER A 166 -17.92 4.70 16.97
N ASN A 167 -18.85 4.89 17.92
CA ASN A 167 -18.69 5.91 18.97
C ASN A 167 -17.57 5.55 19.95
N LYS A 168 -17.36 4.26 20.25
CA LYS A 168 -16.29 3.82 21.15
C LYS A 168 -14.92 4.01 20.54
N VAL A 169 -14.79 3.76 19.25
CA VAL A 169 -13.57 4.09 18.50
C VAL A 169 -13.37 5.61 18.48
N TRP A 170 -14.42 6.38 18.17
CA TRP A 170 -14.37 7.84 18.17
C TRP A 170 -13.94 8.42 19.53
N ASP A 171 -14.50 7.92 20.63
CA ASP A 171 -14.16 8.36 21.99
C ASP A 171 -12.64 8.25 22.23
N ILE A 172 -12.02 7.15 21.79
CA ILE A 172 -10.57 6.94 21.88
C ILE A 172 -9.81 7.91 20.98
N LEU A 173 -10.20 8.04 19.71
CA LEU A 173 -9.52 8.94 18.77
C LEU A 173 -9.60 10.41 19.24
N ASN A 174 -10.69 10.80 19.89
CA ASN A 174 -10.91 12.15 20.42
C ASN A 174 -10.06 12.48 21.66
N GLU A 175 -9.32 11.51 22.21
CA GLU A 175 -8.29 11.75 23.23
C GLU A 175 -6.97 12.31 22.64
N TYR A 176 -6.84 12.28 21.30
CA TYR A 176 -5.63 12.67 20.57
C TYR A 176 -5.85 13.92 19.70
N ASP A 177 -4.75 14.56 19.27
CA ASP A 177 -4.81 15.60 18.23
C ASP A 177 -5.34 14.98 16.92
N GLN A 178 -6.45 15.53 16.43
CA GLN A 178 -7.13 15.06 15.23
C GLN A 178 -6.26 15.16 13.97
N ASN A 179 -5.21 16.00 13.98
CA ASN A 179 -4.26 16.10 12.86
C ASN A 179 -3.46 14.81 12.61
N HIS A 180 -3.39 13.91 13.59
CA HIS A 180 -2.79 12.59 13.41
C HIS A 180 -3.62 11.65 12.54
N PHE A 181 -4.90 11.96 12.30
CA PHE A 181 -5.81 11.05 11.62
C PHE A 181 -6.32 11.62 10.30
N TYR A 182 -6.57 10.73 9.35
CA TYR A 182 -7.44 10.99 8.21
C TYR A 182 -8.77 10.28 8.44
N LEU A 183 -9.80 11.09 8.70
CA LEU A 183 -11.14 10.65 9.12
C LEU A 183 -12.20 10.86 8.04
N SER A 184 -11.80 11.28 6.85
CA SER A 184 -12.70 11.47 5.71
C SER A 184 -13.05 10.13 5.07
N ASP A 185 -14.29 10.02 4.59
CA ASP A 185 -14.81 8.89 3.83
C ASP A 185 -14.51 8.99 2.32
N ILE A 186 -13.64 9.93 1.93
CA ILE A 186 -13.15 10.07 0.56
C ILE A 186 -11.81 9.36 0.44
N GLN A 187 -11.64 8.61 -0.63
CA GLN A 187 -10.34 8.01 -0.94
C GLN A 187 -9.24 9.08 -1.07
N PRO A 188 -8.15 8.98 -0.28
CA PRO A 188 -7.11 10.00 -0.28
C PRO A 188 -6.06 9.80 -1.38
N TYR A 189 -5.42 10.91 -1.74
CA TYR A 189 -4.08 10.92 -2.32
C TYR A 189 -3.02 10.84 -1.22
N LEU A 190 -1.85 10.30 -1.55
CA LEU A 190 -0.76 10.08 -0.60
C LEU A 190 -0.37 11.37 0.13
N TRP A 191 -0.30 12.52 -0.55
CA TRP A 191 0.02 13.81 0.07
C TRP A 191 -0.92 14.22 1.21
N GLN A 192 -2.18 13.77 1.19
CA GLN A 192 -3.17 14.12 2.20
C GLN A 192 -2.96 13.35 3.50
N VAL A 193 -2.30 12.19 3.40
CA VAL A 193 -2.21 11.18 4.46
C VAL A 193 -0.79 10.84 4.89
N ARG A 194 0.24 11.39 4.23
CA ARG A 194 1.61 11.34 4.75
C ARG A 194 1.66 11.91 6.18
N GLY A 195 2.33 11.20 7.07
CA GLY A 195 2.40 11.52 8.49
C GLY A 195 1.09 11.29 9.27
N LYS A 196 0.08 10.64 8.66
CA LYS A 196 -1.22 10.40 9.29
C LYS A 196 -1.62 8.93 9.28
N ILE A 197 -2.48 8.60 10.25
CA ILE A 197 -3.19 7.33 10.35
C ILE A 197 -4.53 7.48 9.62
N VAL A 198 -4.71 6.77 8.53
CA VAL A 198 -5.99 6.62 7.85
C VAL A 198 -6.85 5.65 8.64
N ILE A 199 -8.00 6.12 9.11
CA ILE A 199 -8.97 5.25 9.77
C ILE A 199 -9.86 4.62 8.71
N ALA A 200 -10.06 3.31 8.85
CA ALA A 200 -11.02 2.54 8.10
C ALA A 200 -11.83 1.66 9.06
N THR A 201 -13.05 1.29 8.67
CA THR A 201 -13.93 0.41 9.45
C THR A 201 -14.40 -0.75 8.60
N HIS A 202 -14.59 -1.91 9.23
CA HIS A 202 -15.31 -3.04 8.62
C HIS A 202 -16.76 -3.10 9.18
N ASP A 203 -17.49 -2.00 9.05
CA ASP A 203 -18.90 -1.86 9.46
C ASP A 203 -19.52 -0.62 8.79
N ASN A 204 -20.59 -0.81 7.99
CA ASN A 204 -21.29 0.30 7.35
C ASN A 204 -22.40 0.93 8.23
N THR A 205 -22.54 0.50 9.49
CA THR A 205 -23.55 1.02 10.41
C THR A 205 -23.03 2.22 11.19
N ASN A 206 -23.66 3.38 10.97
CA ASN A 206 -23.30 4.62 11.65
C ASN A 206 -24.55 5.46 11.99
N PRO A 207 -25.29 5.08 13.03
CA PRO A 207 -26.53 5.74 13.43
C PRO A 207 -26.34 7.18 13.90
N ASN A 208 -25.11 7.62 14.16
CA ASN A 208 -24.79 8.97 14.63
C ASN A 208 -24.15 9.85 13.54
N HIS A 209 -24.00 9.36 12.30
CA HIS A 209 -23.40 10.08 11.18
C HIS A 209 -21.97 10.61 11.46
N LEU A 210 -21.19 9.94 12.31
CA LEU A 210 -19.79 10.30 12.56
C LEU A 210 -18.90 9.90 11.37
N THR A 211 -18.22 10.83 10.70
CA THR A 211 -17.24 10.44 9.68
C THR A 211 -16.02 9.81 10.38
N LEU A 212 -15.96 8.47 10.38
CA LEU A 212 -14.90 7.67 11.00
C LEU A 212 -14.00 7.04 9.93
N GLY A 213 -13.57 7.87 8.98
CA GLY A 213 -12.75 7.44 7.86
C GLY A 213 -13.49 6.60 6.83
N MET A 214 -12.76 5.72 6.15
CA MET A 214 -13.31 4.85 5.11
C MET A 214 -14.13 3.70 5.73
N SER A 215 -15.15 3.24 5.03
CA SER A 215 -15.99 2.11 5.42
C SER A 215 -15.96 1.01 4.38
N PHE A 216 -15.82 -0.22 4.85
CA PHE A 216 -15.89 -1.42 4.04
C PHE A 216 -16.87 -2.40 4.70
N SER A 217 -17.59 -3.16 3.89
CA SER A 217 -18.50 -4.20 4.38
C SER A 217 -18.62 -5.29 3.33
N TRP A 218 -18.45 -6.54 3.72
CA TRP A 218 -18.63 -7.69 2.83
C TRP A 218 -19.24 -8.88 3.58
N PRO A 219 -19.85 -9.85 2.85
CA PRO A 219 -20.37 -11.07 3.46
C PRO A 219 -19.28 -11.95 4.09
N ASP A 220 -19.68 -12.77 5.06
CA ASP A 220 -18.79 -13.77 5.66
C ASP A 220 -18.21 -14.75 4.62
N ASN A 221 -16.93 -15.09 4.77
CA ASN A 221 -16.18 -16.04 3.93
C ASN A 221 -16.25 -15.74 2.41
N THR A 222 -15.92 -14.50 2.04
CA THR A 222 -16.11 -13.93 0.69
C THR A 222 -15.05 -14.38 -0.33
N THR A 223 -15.44 -14.80 -1.53
CA THR A 223 -14.49 -15.11 -2.63
C THR A 223 -14.09 -13.88 -3.45
N LEU A 224 -15.07 -13.12 -3.93
CA LEU A 224 -14.90 -11.87 -4.68
C LEU A 224 -16.17 -11.03 -4.46
N HIS A 225 -16.10 -10.03 -3.60
CA HIS A 225 -17.21 -9.12 -3.33
C HIS A 225 -16.87 -7.72 -3.84
N TYR A 226 -17.74 -7.16 -4.67
CA TYR A 226 -17.66 -5.78 -5.15
C TYR A 226 -18.68 -4.92 -4.43
N ASP A 227 -18.27 -3.75 -3.97
CA ASP A 227 -19.22 -2.71 -3.58
C ASP A 227 -18.67 -1.30 -3.84
N THR A 228 -19.52 -0.30 -3.62
CA THR A 228 -19.22 1.13 -3.69
C THR A 228 -19.64 1.80 -2.38
N TYR A 229 -18.71 2.53 -1.76
CA TYR A 229 -19.01 3.35 -0.58
C TYR A 229 -18.56 4.78 -0.86
N SER A 230 -19.45 5.75 -0.61
CA SER A 230 -19.21 7.16 -0.93
C SER A 230 -18.77 7.33 -2.41
N ASN A 231 -17.55 7.81 -2.66
CA ASN A 231 -16.99 8.00 -4.00
C ASN A 231 -15.89 7.00 -4.40
N TYR A 232 -15.70 5.93 -3.63
CA TYR A 232 -14.74 4.87 -3.94
C TYR A 232 -15.42 3.49 -3.99
N ARG A 233 -14.71 2.54 -4.59
CA ARG A 233 -15.13 1.16 -4.77
C ARG A 233 -14.22 0.23 -3.99
N TYR A 234 -14.64 -0.99 -3.78
CA TYR A 234 -13.75 -2.02 -3.28
C TYR A 234 -14.08 -3.39 -3.84
N TYR A 235 -13.04 -4.19 -4.08
CA TYR A 235 -13.14 -5.64 -4.20
C TYR A 235 -12.52 -6.30 -2.98
N VAL A 236 -13.17 -7.34 -2.48
CA VAL A 236 -12.65 -8.13 -1.36
C VAL A 236 -12.57 -9.59 -1.78
N GLN A 237 -11.41 -10.20 -1.51
CA GLN A 237 -11.28 -11.64 -1.35
C GLN A 237 -10.95 -11.89 0.11
N ASP A 238 -11.85 -12.56 0.82
CA ASP A 238 -11.73 -12.95 2.23
C ASP A 238 -12.27 -14.37 2.45
N HIS A 239 -11.82 -15.32 1.60
CA HIS A 239 -12.21 -16.72 1.71
C HIS A 239 -11.34 -17.37 2.78
N TYR A 240 -11.59 -17.06 4.05
CA TYR A 240 -10.75 -17.53 5.15
C TYR A 240 -10.97 -19.02 5.47
N SER A 241 -12.15 -19.59 5.19
CA SER A 241 -12.46 -20.99 5.53
C SER A 241 -11.99 -22.00 4.47
N ILE A 242 -10.78 -22.53 4.65
CA ILE A 242 -10.25 -23.66 3.85
C ILE A 242 -10.85 -25.02 4.24
N ASN A 243 -11.81 -25.03 5.18
CA ASN A 243 -12.66 -26.19 5.40
C ASN A 243 -13.76 -26.29 4.34
N TRP A 244 -14.08 -25.17 3.67
CA TRP A 244 -15.14 -25.10 2.66
C TRP A 244 -14.58 -25.19 1.24
N VAL A 245 -13.31 -24.80 1.05
CA VAL A 245 -12.58 -24.89 -0.22
C VAL A 245 -11.18 -25.44 -0.04
N SER A 246 -10.58 -25.96 -1.11
CA SER A 246 -9.18 -26.42 -1.04
C SER A 246 -8.20 -25.25 -0.90
N TYR A 247 -6.99 -25.56 -0.42
CA TYR A 247 -5.84 -24.65 -0.47
C TYR A 247 -5.64 -24.05 -1.86
N ASP A 248 -5.72 -24.87 -2.91
CA ASP A 248 -5.57 -24.41 -4.29
C ASP A 248 -6.64 -23.38 -4.66
N THR A 249 -7.89 -23.58 -4.23
CA THR A 249 -8.96 -22.61 -4.46
C THR A 249 -8.69 -21.29 -3.73
N LYS A 250 -8.18 -21.33 -2.48
CA LYS A 250 -7.77 -20.10 -1.78
C LYS A 250 -6.66 -19.38 -2.54
N CYS A 251 -5.60 -20.09 -2.93
CA CYS A 251 -4.50 -19.52 -3.72
C CYS A 251 -5.02 -18.92 -5.04
N ASN A 252 -5.90 -19.62 -5.76
CA ASN A 252 -6.49 -19.12 -6.99
C ASN A 252 -7.29 -17.84 -6.77
N ASN A 253 -8.15 -17.78 -5.73
CA ASN A 253 -8.90 -16.57 -5.40
C ASN A 253 -7.97 -15.39 -5.10
N VAL A 254 -6.87 -15.63 -4.37
CA VAL A 254 -5.84 -14.59 -4.12
C VAL A 254 -5.26 -14.10 -5.45
N THR A 255 -4.80 -15.01 -6.31
CA THR A 255 -4.16 -14.63 -7.57
C THR A 255 -5.15 -14.00 -8.56
N ASP A 256 -6.43 -14.39 -8.53
CA ASP A 256 -7.48 -13.84 -9.37
C ASP A 256 -7.80 -12.38 -9.02
N LEU A 257 -7.79 -12.03 -7.73
CA LEU A 257 -7.92 -10.63 -7.35
C LEU A 257 -6.67 -9.82 -7.76
N MET A 258 -5.45 -10.36 -7.60
CA MET A 258 -4.24 -9.69 -8.12
C MET A 258 -4.28 -9.52 -9.65
N ASN A 259 -4.71 -10.55 -10.38
CA ASN A 259 -4.95 -10.50 -11.83
C ASN A 259 -5.94 -9.39 -12.18
N THR A 260 -6.99 -9.23 -11.38
CA THR A 260 -8.03 -8.22 -11.57
C THR A 260 -7.50 -6.81 -11.29
N SER A 261 -6.73 -6.61 -10.22
CA SER A 261 -6.06 -5.35 -9.92
C SER A 261 -5.17 -4.91 -11.06
N TYR A 262 -4.31 -5.80 -11.55
CA TYR A 262 -3.33 -5.45 -12.58
C TYR A 262 -3.96 -5.23 -13.97
N ASN A 263 -4.83 -6.14 -14.43
CA ASN A 263 -5.37 -6.09 -15.80
C ASN A 263 -6.53 -5.09 -15.95
N TYR A 264 -7.23 -4.78 -14.86
CA TYR A 264 -8.37 -3.85 -14.85
C TYR A 264 -8.17 -2.79 -13.76
N PRO A 265 -7.14 -1.94 -13.89
CA PRO A 265 -6.80 -0.98 -12.88
C PRO A 265 -7.91 0.05 -12.74
N ASP A 266 -8.43 0.15 -11.54
CA ASP A 266 -9.39 1.16 -11.13
C ASP A 266 -8.84 1.85 -9.90
N TYR A 267 -8.19 2.99 -10.10
CA TYR A 267 -7.51 3.69 -9.02
C TYR A 267 -8.47 4.36 -8.04
N GLY A 268 -9.78 4.28 -8.27
CA GLY A 268 -10.83 4.59 -7.29
C GLY A 268 -11.36 3.36 -6.56
N ARG A 269 -10.69 2.19 -6.65
CA ARG A 269 -11.11 0.92 -6.09
C ARG A 269 -10.03 0.30 -5.21
N PHE A 270 -10.34 0.00 -3.96
CA PHE A 270 -9.46 -0.79 -3.09
C PHE A 270 -9.66 -2.28 -3.33
N ASP A 271 -8.59 -3.00 -3.66
CA ASP A 271 -8.61 -4.45 -3.82
C ASP A 271 -8.02 -5.10 -2.55
N LEU A 272 -8.88 -5.48 -1.60
CA LEU A 272 -8.49 -6.08 -0.32
C LEU A 272 -8.37 -7.60 -0.48
N ASN A 273 -7.15 -8.11 -0.42
CA ASN A 273 -6.85 -9.50 -0.71
C ASN A 273 -6.29 -10.21 0.53
N PHE A 274 -7.16 -10.93 1.22
CA PHE A 274 -6.76 -11.74 2.37
C PHE A 274 -6.11 -13.03 1.91
N THR A 275 -4.83 -13.13 2.23
CA THR A 275 -4.01 -14.33 2.01
C THR A 275 -4.10 -15.26 3.22
N SER A 276 -4.53 -14.74 4.36
CA SER A 276 -4.83 -15.50 5.56
C SER A 276 -5.97 -16.49 5.34
N ALA A 277 -5.91 -17.59 6.08
CA ALA A 277 -6.94 -18.61 6.16
C ALA A 277 -6.89 -19.27 7.54
N GLU A 278 -8.02 -19.82 7.97
CA GLU A 278 -8.12 -20.62 9.19
C GLU A 278 -7.40 -21.97 9.03
N ARG A 279 -7.28 -22.73 10.14
CA ARG A 279 -6.80 -24.12 10.10
C ARG A 279 -7.69 -25.03 9.25
N ASP A 280 -7.09 -26.03 8.61
CA ASP A 280 -7.89 -27.11 8.04
C ASP A 280 -8.33 -28.11 9.13
N GLY A 281 -9.41 -28.84 8.86
CA GLY A 281 -9.94 -29.88 9.74
C GLY A 281 -9.03 -31.11 9.89
N ARG A 282 -7.79 -31.08 9.36
CA ARG A 282 -6.77 -32.13 9.47
C ARG A 282 -5.70 -31.80 10.52
N ALA A 283 -5.97 -30.82 11.39
CA ALA A 283 -5.10 -30.36 12.47
C ALA A 283 -3.79 -29.69 12.01
N THR A 284 -3.82 -28.99 10.88
CA THR A 284 -2.74 -28.07 10.49
C THR A 284 -2.84 -26.77 11.27
N SER A 285 -1.70 -26.16 11.64
CA SER A 285 -1.70 -24.87 12.32
C SER A 285 -1.90 -23.71 11.33
N ILE A 286 -2.32 -22.54 11.83
CA ILE A 286 -2.39 -21.30 11.01
C ILE A 286 -1.03 -21.01 10.35
N ARG A 287 0.06 -21.31 11.06
CA ARG A 287 1.44 -21.21 10.53
C ARG A 287 1.67 -22.11 9.32
N THR A 288 1.28 -23.38 9.37
CA THR A 288 1.41 -24.30 8.23
C THR A 288 0.57 -23.85 7.04
N VAL A 289 -0.64 -23.36 7.28
CA VAL A 289 -1.51 -22.81 6.24
C VAL A 289 -0.85 -21.58 5.58
N ALA A 290 -0.36 -20.65 6.40
CA ALA A 290 0.32 -19.45 5.94
C ALA A 290 1.60 -19.76 5.17
N ASP A 291 2.40 -20.74 5.59
CA ASP A 291 3.63 -21.13 4.89
C ASP A 291 3.35 -21.53 3.43
N ASN A 292 2.31 -22.35 3.22
CA ASN A 292 1.90 -22.80 1.90
C ASN A 292 1.35 -21.65 1.03
N ILE A 293 0.48 -20.81 1.58
CA ILE A 293 -0.13 -19.71 0.83
C ILE A 293 0.91 -18.63 0.52
N ASN A 294 1.73 -18.23 1.50
CA ASN A 294 2.77 -17.23 1.34
C ASN A 294 3.80 -17.65 0.28
N GLY A 295 4.21 -18.93 0.26
CA GLY A 295 5.11 -19.47 -0.77
C GLY A 295 4.51 -19.42 -2.18
N ASN A 296 3.21 -19.71 -2.33
CA ASN A 296 2.50 -19.60 -3.60
C ASN A 296 2.43 -18.15 -4.08
N ILE A 297 2.08 -17.21 -3.19
CA ILE A 297 1.96 -15.80 -3.53
C ILE A 297 3.32 -15.21 -3.89
N TYR A 298 4.37 -15.53 -3.13
CA TYR A 298 5.73 -15.10 -3.45
C TYR A 298 6.12 -15.56 -4.87
N SER A 299 5.86 -16.83 -5.18
CA SER A 299 6.14 -17.39 -6.52
C SER A 299 5.31 -16.69 -7.61
N PHE A 300 4.04 -16.38 -7.34
CA PHE A 300 3.18 -15.65 -8.27
C PHE A 300 3.69 -14.24 -8.54
N LEU A 301 4.02 -13.48 -7.49
CA LEU A 301 4.55 -12.12 -7.60
C LEU A 301 5.93 -12.11 -8.29
N LEU A 302 6.81 -13.05 -7.95
CA LEU A 302 8.12 -13.21 -8.59
C LEU A 302 7.99 -13.46 -10.11
N ASN A 303 7.05 -14.30 -10.52
CA ASN A 303 6.76 -14.55 -11.94
C ASN A 303 6.09 -13.35 -12.64
N ASN A 304 5.58 -12.39 -11.87
CA ASN A 304 4.88 -11.21 -12.37
C ASN A 304 5.56 -9.90 -11.94
N ILE A 305 6.89 -9.90 -11.73
CA ILE A 305 7.66 -8.81 -11.13
C ILE A 305 7.46 -7.41 -11.75
N GLY A 306 6.92 -7.33 -12.98
CA GLY A 306 6.57 -6.08 -13.66
C GLY A 306 5.21 -5.47 -13.25
N TRP A 307 4.41 -6.17 -12.44
CA TRP A 307 3.10 -5.69 -12.03
C TRP A 307 3.26 -4.56 -11.02
N ARG A 308 2.54 -3.45 -11.24
CA ARG A 308 2.67 -2.25 -10.41
C ARG A 308 1.45 -1.95 -9.54
N HIS A 309 0.45 -2.82 -9.60
CA HIS A 309 -0.79 -2.71 -8.84
C HIS A 309 -1.38 -4.11 -8.63
N CYS A 310 -1.24 -4.65 -7.42
CA CYS A 310 -1.73 -5.97 -7.02
C CYS A 310 -2.74 -5.90 -5.86
N GLY A 311 -3.19 -4.70 -5.49
CA GLY A 311 -4.08 -4.48 -4.34
C GLY A 311 -3.37 -4.51 -3.00
N VAL A 312 -4.16 -4.56 -1.93
CA VAL A 312 -3.69 -4.73 -0.54
C VAL A 312 -3.55 -6.23 -0.27
N ILE A 313 -2.36 -6.66 0.13
CA ILE A 313 -2.05 -8.06 0.40
C ILE A 313 -1.99 -8.27 1.91
N MET A 314 -3.07 -8.82 2.49
CA MET A 314 -3.20 -9.03 3.93
C MET A 314 -2.59 -10.38 4.34
N LEU A 315 -1.43 -10.33 5.00
CA LEU A 315 -0.58 -11.46 5.32
C LEU A 315 -0.81 -12.01 6.73
N ASN A 316 -0.69 -13.33 6.89
CA ASN A 316 -0.26 -13.94 8.15
C ASN A 316 1.27 -14.12 8.11
N TYR A 317 1.92 -13.97 9.27
CA TYR A 317 3.37 -14.12 9.44
C TYR A 317 4.18 -13.23 8.49
N ALA A 318 3.85 -11.93 8.46
CA ALA A 318 4.67 -10.94 7.76
C ALA A 318 6.10 -10.94 8.34
N GLY A 319 7.12 -11.04 7.47
CA GLY A 319 8.51 -11.25 7.90
C GLY A 319 8.89 -12.72 8.18
N GLY A 320 7.97 -13.64 7.90
CA GLY A 320 8.14 -15.08 8.11
C GLY A 320 8.11 -15.49 9.58
N ALA A 321 8.11 -16.79 9.80
CA ALA A 321 7.99 -17.41 11.10
C ALA A 321 9.34 -17.70 11.76
N ASP A 322 9.38 -17.71 13.09
CA ASP A 322 10.55 -17.86 13.96
C ASP A 322 11.32 -19.17 13.77
N ASP A 323 10.61 -20.26 13.51
CA ASP A 323 11.11 -21.58 13.14
C ASP A 323 11.71 -21.66 11.71
N GLY A 324 11.67 -20.56 10.96
CA GLY A 324 12.16 -20.47 9.59
C GLY A 324 11.14 -20.87 8.52
N SER A 325 9.93 -21.27 8.91
CA SER A 325 8.79 -21.40 8.00
C SER A 325 8.25 -20.03 7.58
N CYS A 326 7.32 -20.01 6.62
CA CYS A 326 6.74 -18.83 5.99
C CYS A 326 7.78 -17.99 5.23
N CYS A 327 7.45 -17.63 3.98
CA CYS A 327 8.34 -16.85 3.14
C CYS A 327 8.69 -15.49 3.77
N GLN A 328 9.93 -15.34 4.26
CA GLN A 328 10.39 -14.10 4.90
C GLN A 328 10.36 -12.94 3.91
N ASP A 329 10.69 -13.19 2.64
CA ASP A 329 10.84 -12.15 1.61
C ASP A 329 9.52 -11.69 0.97
N LEU A 330 8.39 -12.30 1.33
CA LEU A 330 7.10 -11.98 0.69
C LEU A 330 6.69 -10.52 0.88
N LEU A 331 6.83 -9.96 2.08
CA LEU A 331 6.51 -8.55 2.30
C LEU A 331 7.42 -7.64 1.46
N SER A 332 8.73 -7.91 1.44
CA SER A 332 9.68 -7.18 0.57
C SER A 332 9.28 -7.27 -0.90
N MET A 333 8.83 -8.44 -1.36
CA MET A 333 8.30 -8.63 -2.72
C MET A 333 7.08 -7.75 -2.96
N VAL A 334 6.09 -7.73 -2.06
CA VAL A 334 4.91 -6.85 -2.17
C VAL A 334 5.33 -5.38 -2.28
N ILE A 335 6.29 -4.92 -1.48
CA ILE A 335 6.82 -3.56 -1.56
C ILE A 335 7.48 -3.28 -2.93
N GLN A 336 8.27 -4.20 -3.48
CA GLN A 336 8.92 -4.06 -4.79
C GLN A 336 7.93 -3.91 -5.95
N HIS A 337 6.70 -4.42 -5.82
CA HIS A 337 5.63 -4.15 -6.78
C HIS A 337 5.13 -2.71 -6.76
N ASN A 338 5.62 -1.87 -5.85
CA ASN A 338 5.45 -0.43 -5.87
C ASN A 338 6.71 0.29 -6.35
N ASP A 339 7.63 -0.37 -7.06
CA ASP A 339 8.81 0.30 -7.58
C ASP A 339 8.40 1.32 -8.67
N PHE A 340 8.03 2.50 -8.16
CA PHE A 340 7.83 3.76 -8.85
C PHE A 340 9.17 4.50 -8.98
N GLN A 341 10.27 3.97 -8.43
CA GLN A 341 11.56 4.66 -8.45
C GLN A 341 12.17 4.64 -9.84
N SER A 342 11.99 3.53 -10.57
CA SER A 342 12.50 3.43 -11.92
C SER A 342 11.62 2.61 -12.87
N VAL A 343 11.66 2.98 -14.14
CA VAL A 343 11.00 2.27 -15.23
C VAL A 343 11.99 2.01 -16.34
N LYS A 344 12.13 0.73 -16.73
CA LYS A 344 12.96 0.35 -17.87
C LYS A 344 12.16 0.47 -19.16
N ILE A 345 12.62 1.32 -20.08
CA ILE A 345 12.02 1.56 -21.39
C ILE A 345 13.09 1.31 -22.45
N GLY A 346 12.95 0.18 -23.16
CA GLY A 346 14.02 -0.31 -24.03
C GLY A 346 15.27 -0.65 -23.21
N SER A 347 16.41 -0.06 -23.57
CA SER A 347 17.65 -0.19 -22.80
C SER A 347 17.83 0.88 -21.72
N GLN A 348 16.97 1.91 -21.68
CA GLN A 348 17.08 3.01 -20.71
C GLN A 348 16.32 2.70 -19.43
N VAL A 349 16.83 3.18 -18.29
CA VAL A 349 16.14 3.13 -17.00
C VAL A 349 15.86 4.56 -16.58
N TRP A 350 14.58 4.93 -16.55
CA TRP A 350 14.10 6.27 -16.23
C TRP A 350 13.59 6.34 -14.80
N MET A 351 13.66 7.49 -14.14
CA MET A 351 12.89 7.70 -12.92
C MET A 351 11.40 7.55 -13.22
N GLY A 352 10.65 6.87 -12.35
CA GLY A 352 9.20 6.74 -12.49
C GLY A 352 8.41 7.98 -12.04
N TYR A 353 9.11 9.00 -11.53
CA TYR A 353 8.53 10.24 -11.01
C TYR A 353 9.35 11.49 -11.42
N ASP A 354 8.74 12.67 -11.27
CA ASP A 354 9.44 13.94 -11.46
C ASP A 354 10.28 14.30 -10.24
N LEU A 355 11.49 14.80 -10.49
CA LEU A 355 12.49 15.09 -9.49
C LEU A 355 11.98 16.14 -8.50
N ASN A 356 12.12 15.84 -7.21
CA ASN A 356 11.56 16.65 -6.13
C ASN A 356 12.61 17.00 -5.04
N VAL A 357 13.75 17.56 -5.44
CA VAL A 357 14.87 17.87 -4.54
C VAL A 357 14.91 19.35 -4.16
N THR A 358 15.41 19.65 -2.96
CA THR A 358 15.65 21.02 -2.46
C THR A 358 17.13 21.35 -2.34
N THR A 359 18.00 20.37 -2.56
CA THR A 359 19.45 20.49 -2.49
C THR A 359 20.08 19.93 -3.74
N TYR A 360 21.20 20.50 -4.16
CA TYR A 360 22.09 19.90 -5.14
C TYR A 360 22.74 18.63 -4.57
N ARG A 361 23.35 17.82 -5.44
CA ARG A 361 24.03 16.56 -5.10
C ARG A 361 25.15 16.75 -4.08
N ASN A 362 25.78 17.92 -4.03
CA ASN A 362 26.80 18.26 -3.04
C ASN A 362 26.24 18.69 -1.66
N GLY A 363 24.91 18.74 -1.50
CA GLY A 363 24.22 19.13 -0.27
C GLY A 363 23.87 20.62 -0.17
N ASP A 364 24.31 21.47 -1.10
CA ASP A 364 23.96 22.89 -1.09
C ASP A 364 22.47 23.09 -1.38
N ASN A 365 21.84 24.03 -0.68
CA ASN A 365 20.45 24.39 -0.94
C ASN A 365 20.26 25.00 -2.34
N ILE A 366 19.18 24.61 -3.00
CA ILE A 366 18.66 25.29 -4.19
C ILE A 366 17.72 26.41 -3.71
N PRO A 367 17.90 27.67 -4.12
CA PRO A 367 16.99 28.74 -3.74
C PRO A 367 15.53 28.46 -4.15
N LYS A 368 14.60 28.56 -3.19
CA LYS A 368 13.15 28.56 -3.46
C LYS A 368 12.68 29.98 -3.76
N VAL A 369 12.35 30.30 -5.00
CA VAL A 369 11.95 31.65 -5.44
C VAL A 369 10.55 31.61 -6.03
N GLN A 370 9.56 32.16 -5.30
CA GLN A 370 8.18 32.24 -5.78
C GLN A 370 7.88 33.56 -6.49
N ASP A 371 8.50 34.65 -6.05
CA ASP A 371 8.27 36.00 -6.57
C ASP A 371 8.61 36.09 -8.06
N ALA A 372 7.70 36.67 -8.83
CA ALA A 372 7.81 36.77 -10.28
C ALA A 372 8.96 37.69 -10.72
N ALA A 373 9.11 38.84 -10.04
CA ALA A 373 10.12 39.83 -10.39
C ALA A 373 11.52 39.30 -10.05
N GLU A 374 11.70 38.68 -8.89
CA GLU A 374 12.94 38.02 -8.50
C GLU A 374 13.31 36.92 -9.49
N TRP A 375 12.38 36.00 -9.78
CA TRP A 375 12.62 34.89 -10.70
C TRP A 375 13.05 35.35 -12.10
N SER A 376 12.36 36.36 -12.64
CA SER A 376 12.63 36.88 -13.99
C SER A 376 14.05 37.42 -14.18
N ASN A 377 14.73 37.79 -13.07
CA ASN A 377 16.09 38.31 -13.05
C ASN A 377 17.16 37.24 -12.78
N LEU A 378 16.77 36.01 -12.46
CA LEU A 378 17.72 34.95 -12.12
C LEU A 378 18.59 34.56 -13.33
N THR A 379 19.88 34.42 -13.04
CA THR A 379 20.90 33.81 -13.89
C THR A 379 21.56 32.60 -13.21
N THR A 380 21.01 32.18 -12.06
CA THR A 380 21.46 31.07 -11.22
C THR A 380 20.33 30.07 -11.01
N GLY A 381 20.68 28.87 -10.59
CA GLY A 381 19.68 27.83 -10.31
C GLY A 381 18.71 28.22 -9.20
N ALA A 382 17.43 27.95 -9.43
CA ALA A 382 16.36 28.08 -8.45
C ALA A 382 15.22 27.11 -8.78
N TYR A 383 14.36 26.88 -7.80
CA TYR A 383 13.08 26.21 -7.98
C TYR A 383 11.94 27.01 -7.38
N CYS A 384 10.74 26.77 -7.87
CA CYS A 384 9.48 27.18 -7.26
C CYS A 384 8.60 25.95 -7.10
N GLU A 385 7.49 26.09 -6.40
CA GLU A 385 6.64 24.94 -6.05
C GLU A 385 5.17 25.34 -6.04
N ASP A 386 4.32 24.47 -6.56
CA ASP A 386 2.86 24.55 -6.52
C ASP A 386 2.27 23.22 -6.02
N GLU A 387 0.96 23.02 -6.18
CA GLU A 387 0.29 21.77 -5.80
C GLU A 387 0.66 20.56 -6.68
N TYR A 388 1.33 20.77 -7.82
CA TYR A 388 1.75 19.75 -8.78
C TYR A 388 3.24 19.40 -8.67
N GLY A 389 4.02 20.18 -7.92
CA GLY A 389 5.38 19.84 -7.49
C GLY A 389 6.39 20.95 -7.72
N LYS A 390 7.67 20.56 -7.80
CA LYS A 390 8.78 21.50 -8.00
C LYS A 390 9.03 21.77 -9.48
N HIS A 391 9.16 23.05 -9.80
CA HIS A 391 9.49 23.56 -11.11
C HIS A 391 10.86 24.25 -11.04
N TYR A 392 11.83 23.75 -11.80
CA TYR A 392 13.21 24.24 -11.81
C TYR A 392 13.43 25.13 -13.02
N ASN A 393 14.23 26.19 -12.86
CA ASN A 393 14.81 26.86 -14.02
C ASN A 393 15.94 26.02 -14.61
N TRP A 394 16.32 26.27 -15.87
CA TRP A 394 17.35 25.47 -16.52
C TRP A 394 18.74 25.67 -15.90
N TYR A 395 18.98 26.81 -15.25
CA TYR A 395 20.22 27.04 -14.51
C TYR A 395 20.40 26.08 -13.33
N ALA A 396 19.31 25.63 -12.69
CA ALA A 396 19.40 24.58 -11.67
C ALA A 396 19.71 23.23 -12.31
N VAL A 397 19.09 22.93 -13.45
CA VAL A 397 19.29 21.69 -14.21
C VAL A 397 20.74 21.49 -14.62
N ASN A 398 21.40 22.55 -15.09
CA ASN A 398 22.78 22.50 -15.57
C ASN A 398 23.82 23.06 -14.56
N ASP A 399 23.47 23.14 -13.28
CA ASP A 399 24.40 23.59 -12.25
C ASP A 399 25.52 22.56 -12.03
N SER A 400 26.76 23.02 -11.93
CA SER A 400 27.94 22.19 -11.69
C SER A 400 27.88 21.34 -10.40
N ARG A 401 27.06 21.73 -9.43
CA ARG A 401 26.83 20.99 -8.19
C ARG A 401 25.94 19.75 -8.37
N GLY A 402 25.27 19.65 -9.53
CA GLY A 402 24.45 18.52 -9.95
C GLY A 402 23.05 18.54 -9.33
N LEU A 403 22.01 18.65 -10.16
CA LEU A 403 20.62 18.60 -9.70
C LEU A 403 20.14 17.17 -9.41
N ALA A 404 20.51 16.21 -10.26
CA ALA A 404 20.06 14.82 -10.13
C ALA A 404 20.76 14.12 -8.93
N PRO A 405 20.09 13.21 -8.21
CA PRO A 405 20.70 12.39 -7.16
C PRO A 405 21.83 11.48 -7.67
N SER A 406 22.59 10.88 -6.76
CA SER A 406 23.64 9.90 -7.13
C SER A 406 23.04 8.69 -7.85
N GLY A 407 23.72 8.21 -8.91
CA GLY A 407 23.23 7.11 -9.77
C GLY A 407 22.22 7.56 -10.83
N TRP A 408 21.92 8.86 -10.90
CA TRP A 408 20.99 9.46 -11.85
C TRP A 408 21.61 10.67 -12.52
N ARG A 409 21.22 10.94 -13.77
CA ARG A 409 21.60 12.13 -14.51
C ARG A 409 20.40 12.76 -15.18
N ILE A 410 20.54 14.04 -15.52
CA ILE A 410 19.55 14.73 -16.35
C ILE A 410 19.67 14.17 -17.78
N PRO A 411 18.55 13.79 -18.43
CA PRO A 411 18.54 13.26 -19.78
C PRO A 411 18.95 14.33 -20.80
N THR A 412 19.79 13.94 -21.75
CA THR A 412 20.13 14.72 -22.95
C THR A 412 19.04 14.59 -24.00
N GLU A 413 19.09 15.40 -25.04
CA GLU A 413 18.22 15.24 -26.21
C GLU A 413 18.25 13.82 -26.83
N ALA A 414 19.42 13.18 -26.87
CA ALA A 414 19.56 11.84 -27.43
C ALA A 414 18.85 10.79 -26.57
N ASP A 415 18.78 10.99 -25.25
CA ASP A 415 18.04 10.10 -24.37
C ASP A 415 16.53 10.16 -24.66
N TRP A 416 16.01 11.37 -24.86
CA TRP A 416 14.61 11.58 -25.23
C TRP A 416 14.28 11.05 -26.63
N ASP A 417 15.19 11.19 -27.59
CA ASP A 417 15.01 10.63 -28.93
C ASP A 417 14.88 9.10 -28.87
N TYR A 418 15.76 8.43 -28.12
CA TYR A 418 15.66 6.98 -27.90
C TYR A 418 14.35 6.57 -27.22
N LEU A 419 13.91 7.33 -26.20
CA LEU A 419 12.64 7.09 -25.52
C LEU A 419 11.47 7.17 -26.50
N VAL A 420 11.44 8.21 -27.34
CA VAL A 420 10.40 8.44 -28.34
C VAL A 420 10.37 7.31 -29.36
N ASP A 421 11.51 6.88 -29.87
CA ASP A 421 11.61 5.78 -30.82
C ASP A 421 11.11 4.46 -30.20
N THR A 422 11.53 4.17 -28.96
CA THR A 422 11.10 2.99 -28.22
C THR A 422 9.59 3.02 -27.90
N ALA A 423 9.03 4.21 -27.69
CA ALA A 423 7.61 4.44 -27.45
C ALA A 423 6.75 4.36 -28.74
N GLY A 424 7.33 4.00 -29.89
CA GLY A 424 6.62 3.82 -31.16
C GLY A 424 6.80 4.95 -32.17
N GLY A 425 7.71 5.89 -31.90
CA GLY A 425 8.04 7.01 -32.78
C GLY A 425 7.24 8.28 -32.51
N ALA A 426 7.77 9.41 -32.97
CA ALA A 426 7.31 10.76 -32.59
C ALA A 426 5.83 11.06 -32.86
N SER A 427 5.15 10.34 -33.76
CA SER A 427 3.73 10.55 -34.08
C SER A 427 2.76 9.90 -33.08
N ILE A 428 3.21 8.91 -32.30
CA ILE A 428 2.37 8.17 -31.35
C ILE A 428 2.95 8.04 -29.94
N ALA A 429 4.25 8.27 -29.77
CA ALA A 429 4.96 8.17 -28.50
C ALA A 429 4.27 8.95 -27.38
N GLY A 430 3.72 10.13 -27.67
CA GLY A 430 3.00 10.93 -26.68
C GLY A 430 1.82 10.19 -26.06
N GLN A 431 1.02 9.48 -26.83
CA GLN A 431 -0.08 8.66 -26.27
C GLN A 431 0.45 7.53 -25.37
N ASN A 432 1.57 6.92 -25.74
CA ASN A 432 2.16 5.77 -25.04
C ASN A 432 2.96 6.15 -23.79
N LEU A 433 3.39 7.40 -23.67
CA LEU A 433 4.13 7.94 -22.52
C LEU A 433 3.22 8.57 -21.47
N LYS A 434 2.10 9.16 -21.87
CA LYS A 434 1.11 9.79 -20.98
C LYS A 434 0.50 8.81 -20.00
N ILE A 435 0.28 9.27 -18.75
CA ILE A 435 -0.52 8.53 -17.77
C ILE A 435 -1.90 8.14 -18.33
N SER A 436 -2.36 6.94 -17.98
CA SER A 436 -3.65 6.42 -18.42
C SER A 436 -4.84 7.20 -17.83
N GLY A 437 -5.94 7.23 -18.59
CA GLY A 437 -7.21 7.83 -18.17
C GLY A 437 -7.46 9.21 -18.79
N SER A 438 -8.73 9.52 -19.06
CA SER A 438 -9.17 10.76 -19.72
C SER A 438 -9.15 11.98 -18.80
N VAL A 439 -9.33 11.79 -17.49
CA VAL A 439 -9.41 12.89 -16.50
C VAL A 439 -8.08 13.65 -16.39
N ASN A 440 -6.96 12.96 -16.62
CA ASN A 440 -5.63 13.53 -16.42
C ASN A 440 -5.21 14.45 -17.57
N TRP A 441 -5.60 14.16 -18.82
CA TRP A 441 -5.18 14.92 -20.01
C TRP A 441 -6.38 15.56 -20.74
N TRP A 442 -7.31 16.15 -19.98
CA TRP A 442 -8.55 16.84 -20.39
C TRP A 442 -9.43 16.06 -21.38
N THR A 443 -8.99 15.90 -22.63
CA THR A 443 -9.73 15.31 -23.74
C THR A 443 -9.10 14.03 -24.30
N ALA A 444 -7.84 13.71 -23.98
CA ALA A 444 -7.16 12.56 -24.55
C ALA A 444 -6.96 11.42 -23.55
N ILE A 445 -7.04 10.19 -24.05
CA ILE A 445 -6.76 8.98 -23.29
C ILE A 445 -5.30 8.61 -23.49
N GLY A 446 -4.46 8.94 -22.49
CA GLY A 446 -3.14 8.34 -22.36
C GLY A 446 -3.26 6.83 -22.22
N LYS A 447 -2.31 6.08 -22.77
CA LYS A 447 -2.28 4.62 -22.71
C LYS A 447 -1.21 4.07 -21.77
N ASN A 448 -0.17 4.86 -21.54
CA ASN A 448 0.95 4.53 -20.67
C ASN A 448 1.60 3.16 -20.93
N TYR A 449 1.64 2.70 -22.18
CA TYR A 449 2.20 1.38 -22.52
C TYR A 449 3.69 1.23 -22.16
N THR A 450 4.39 2.35 -22.04
CA THR A 450 5.81 2.40 -21.65
C THR A 450 6.01 2.42 -20.14
N LEU A 451 4.95 2.65 -19.36
CA LEU A 451 4.99 2.94 -17.93
C LEU A 451 5.77 4.20 -17.54
N PHE A 452 6.17 5.04 -18.52
CA PHE A 452 6.82 6.33 -18.26
C PHE A 452 5.96 7.26 -17.39
N THR A 453 4.64 7.13 -17.46
CA THR A 453 3.66 7.80 -16.60
C THR A 453 3.85 9.33 -16.56
N ALA A 454 3.83 9.95 -17.74
CA ALA A 454 3.91 11.40 -17.86
C ALA A 454 2.61 12.08 -17.38
N TYR A 455 2.74 12.97 -16.40
CA TYR A 455 1.66 13.84 -15.90
C TYR A 455 1.68 15.20 -16.62
N PRO A 456 0.52 15.83 -16.84
CA PRO A 456 0.42 17.18 -17.39
C PRO A 456 0.52 18.25 -16.30
N THR A 457 1.73 18.42 -15.77
CA THR A 457 2.03 19.38 -14.69
C THR A 457 2.20 20.82 -15.16
N GLY A 458 1.96 21.11 -16.44
CA GLY A 458 2.02 22.46 -16.98
C GLY A 458 3.45 23.03 -16.98
N PHE A 459 3.56 24.32 -16.68
CA PHE A 459 4.82 25.02 -16.49
C PHE A 459 4.61 26.32 -15.71
N ARG A 460 5.72 26.90 -15.24
CA ARG A 460 5.78 28.29 -14.78
C ARG A 460 6.46 29.17 -15.83
N ALA A 461 5.75 30.20 -16.28
CA ALA A 461 6.29 31.23 -17.15
C ALA A 461 7.28 32.15 -16.41
N SER A 462 8.13 32.85 -17.16
CA SER A 462 9.13 33.77 -16.60
C SER A 462 8.52 34.95 -15.84
N ASN A 463 7.27 35.31 -16.15
CA ASN A 463 6.48 36.34 -15.46
C ASN A 463 5.78 35.83 -14.18
N GLY A 464 6.04 34.59 -13.77
CA GLY A 464 5.47 33.98 -12.56
C GLY A 464 4.10 33.32 -12.73
N THR A 465 3.47 33.41 -13.91
CA THR A 465 2.22 32.70 -14.17
C THR A 465 2.48 31.20 -14.26
N PHE A 466 1.75 30.42 -13.48
CA PHE A 466 1.64 28.98 -13.69
C PHE A 466 0.42 28.69 -14.57
N GLY A 467 0.52 27.70 -15.45
CA GLY A 467 -0.58 27.37 -16.33
C GLY A 467 -0.40 26.08 -17.11
N HIS A 468 -1.42 25.77 -17.90
CA HIS A 468 -1.50 24.57 -18.76
C HIS A 468 -1.49 23.23 -18.00
N TYR A 469 -1.94 23.22 -16.75
CA TYR A 469 -2.22 21.98 -16.01
C TYR A 469 -3.31 21.18 -16.70
N GLY A 470 -3.11 19.87 -16.85
CA GLY A 470 -3.99 19.02 -17.64
C GLY A 470 -3.83 19.17 -19.16
N GLU A 471 -3.21 20.26 -19.64
CA GLU A 471 -2.96 20.51 -21.06
C GLU A 471 -1.57 20.05 -21.52
N MET A 472 -0.52 20.32 -20.73
CA MET A 472 0.87 20.11 -21.11
C MET A 472 1.64 19.40 -20.01
N GLY A 473 2.56 18.52 -20.40
CA GLY A 473 3.66 18.05 -19.56
C GLY A 473 4.97 18.50 -20.19
N ASN A 474 5.81 19.16 -19.42
CA ASN A 474 7.06 19.76 -19.91
C ASN A 474 8.22 19.36 -19.00
N TRP A 475 9.28 18.82 -19.61
CA TRP A 475 10.48 18.39 -18.89
C TRP A 475 11.71 19.06 -19.47
N TRP A 476 12.58 19.56 -18.61
CA TRP A 476 13.90 20.02 -19.06
C TRP A 476 14.76 18.86 -19.55
N THR A 477 15.57 19.14 -20.57
CA THR A 477 16.74 18.31 -20.92
C THR A 477 18.02 18.98 -20.40
N ALA A 478 19.10 18.22 -20.34
CA ALA A 478 20.44 18.74 -20.03
C ALA A 478 21.04 19.58 -21.19
N THR A 479 20.38 19.64 -22.35
CA THR A 479 20.95 20.25 -23.56
C THR A 479 20.65 21.75 -23.64
N GLU A 480 21.71 22.54 -23.74
CA GLU A 480 21.66 23.96 -24.05
C GLU A 480 21.35 24.16 -25.55
N TYR A 481 20.46 25.08 -25.89
CA TYR A 481 20.22 25.45 -27.30
C TYR A 481 21.09 26.65 -27.70
N ASN A 482 21.08 27.71 -26.89
CA ASN A 482 21.90 28.91 -27.07
C ASN A 482 22.12 29.62 -25.72
N ALA A 483 22.61 30.86 -25.71
CA ALA A 483 22.88 31.62 -24.47
C ALA A 483 21.63 31.85 -23.60
N ASP A 484 20.47 32.03 -24.22
CA ASP A 484 19.21 32.41 -23.56
C ASP A 484 18.23 31.24 -23.40
N ASP A 485 18.32 30.24 -24.28
CA ASP A 485 17.35 29.15 -24.41
C ASP A 485 17.97 27.77 -24.19
N ALA A 486 17.13 26.84 -23.75
CA ALA A 486 17.46 25.43 -23.58
C ALA A 486 16.39 24.52 -24.18
N VAL A 487 16.74 23.25 -24.38
CA VAL A 487 15.84 22.28 -24.98
C VAL A 487 14.94 21.65 -23.91
N LEU A 488 13.64 21.60 -24.19
CA LEU A 488 12.62 20.93 -23.37
C LEU A 488 11.91 19.84 -24.18
N PHE A 489 11.44 18.81 -23.48
CA PHE A 489 10.56 17.78 -24.01
C PHE A 489 9.10 18.06 -23.60
N GLN A 490 8.17 17.94 -24.54
CA GLN A 490 6.76 18.27 -24.31
C GLN A 490 5.82 17.18 -24.82
N LEU A 491 4.78 16.93 -24.02
CA LEU A 491 3.57 16.23 -24.41
C LEU A 491 2.37 17.17 -24.28
N TYR A 492 1.45 17.14 -25.25
CA TYR A 492 0.29 18.03 -25.31
C TYR A 492 -1.02 17.26 -25.32
N HIS A 493 -2.05 17.71 -24.61
CA HIS A 493 -3.23 16.90 -24.27
C HIS A 493 -3.87 16.22 -25.49
N ASN A 494 -4.29 16.97 -26.51
CA ASN A 494 -4.97 16.44 -27.69
C ASN A 494 -4.03 15.84 -28.76
N ALA A 495 -2.74 15.71 -28.46
CA ALA A 495 -1.74 15.20 -29.39
C ALA A 495 -1.27 13.79 -29.03
N ASN A 496 -1.12 12.93 -30.03
CA ASN A 496 -0.43 11.65 -29.84
C ASN A 496 1.10 11.78 -29.99
N TRP A 497 1.58 12.95 -30.43
CA TRP A 497 2.99 13.16 -30.65
C TRP A 497 3.76 13.45 -29.35
N ALA A 498 5.06 13.21 -29.42
CA ALA A 498 6.05 13.66 -28.44
C ALA A 498 7.09 14.52 -29.19
N LYS A 499 7.39 15.73 -28.69
CA LYS A 499 8.28 16.68 -29.38
C LYS A 499 9.20 17.40 -28.42
N LYS A 500 10.29 17.92 -28.98
CA LYS A 500 11.20 18.85 -28.32
C LYS A 500 10.98 20.27 -28.82
N PHE A 501 11.18 21.24 -27.93
CA PHE A 501 11.13 22.67 -28.21
C PHE A 501 12.32 23.37 -27.57
N ASN A 502 12.58 24.61 -27.99
CA ASN A 502 13.59 25.47 -27.39
C ASN A 502 12.89 26.66 -26.78
N ASP A 503 13.15 26.95 -25.51
CA ASP A 503 12.53 28.06 -24.82
C ASP A 503 13.48 28.61 -23.75
N SER A 504 13.11 29.75 -23.18
CA SER A 504 13.93 30.50 -22.24
C SER A 504 14.34 29.62 -21.06
N LYS A 505 15.63 29.67 -20.70
CA LYS A 505 16.19 29.04 -19.48
C LYS A 505 15.50 29.48 -18.19
N LYS A 506 14.70 30.54 -18.25
CA LYS A 506 13.92 31.10 -17.14
C LYS A 506 12.52 30.51 -17.01
N LEU A 507 12.09 29.56 -17.86
CA LEU A 507 10.88 28.79 -17.55
C LEU A 507 11.12 27.87 -16.34
N GLY A 508 10.08 27.67 -15.54
CA GLY A 508 10.06 26.66 -14.48
C GLY A 508 9.39 25.38 -14.99
N LEU A 509 10.17 24.33 -15.24
CA LEU A 509 9.68 23.04 -15.71
C LEU A 509 10.01 21.93 -14.71
N THR A 510 9.30 20.81 -14.80
CA THR A 510 9.69 19.60 -14.06
C THR A 510 10.90 18.94 -14.71
N VAL A 511 11.50 17.99 -14.02
CA VAL A 511 12.68 17.25 -14.47
C VAL A 511 12.43 15.77 -14.23
N ARG A 512 12.76 14.92 -15.20
CA ARG A 512 12.76 13.46 -15.02
C ARG A 512 14.16 12.95 -15.31
N CYS A 513 14.72 12.15 -14.41
CA CYS A 513 16.10 11.67 -14.56
C CYS A 513 16.15 10.32 -15.26
N ILE A 514 17.33 10.00 -15.79
CA ILE A 514 17.68 8.70 -16.34
C ILE A 514 18.89 8.15 -15.56
N ASN A 515 18.96 6.84 -15.39
CA ASN A 515 20.06 6.17 -14.70
C ASN A 515 21.38 6.44 -15.45
N GLU A 516 22.47 6.63 -14.70
CA GLU A 516 23.80 6.99 -15.23
C GLU A 516 24.39 5.95 -16.19
#